data_AF-A0AAE4BKT5-F1
#
_entry.id   AF-A0AAE4BKT5-F1
#
_cell.length_a   1.000
_cell.length_b   1.000
_cell.length_c   1.000
_cell.angle_alpha   90.00
_cell.angle_beta   90.00
_cell.angle_gamma   90.00
#
_symmetry.space_group_name_H-M   'P 1'
#
loop_
_entity.id
_entity.type
_entity.pdbx_description
1 polymer ?
#
loop_
_entity_poly.entity_id
_entity_poly.type
_entity_poly.pdbx_seq_one_letter_code
_entity_poly.pdbx_strand_id
1 'polypeptide(L)'
;MKKLSLLALPLMLAACTNTATPQIGMTPSINGADITVDVTVTYDDSGTPTSISSLTTTTQPSVNFNVAPSSLGMTLTGYEVKVVDSAGTQFAGTEGQYARAFSARVAGGYACKNGTAVDYATDQCDFANKVPYARTVQVGQIPLLVDAISEEARDMYVSAFPDEMCPTLRMNVTFTGYDDLNRVITPITVTNAPIQVTCNTK
;
A
#
# COMPACT_ATOMS: atom_id res chain seq x y z
N MET A 1 -76.23 2.71 19.43
CA MET A 1 -74.99 3.42 19.02
C MET A 1 -73.81 2.64 19.62
N LYS A 2 -73.01 1.94 18.80
CA LYS A 2 -71.57 2.24 18.50
C LYS A 2 -70.67 2.16 19.75
N LYS A 3 -69.58 1.37 19.86
CA LYS A 3 -68.63 0.69 18.95
C LYS A 3 -67.90 -0.40 19.79
N LEU A 4 -67.72 -1.63 19.31
CA LEU A 4 -66.58 -2.15 18.51
C LEU A 4 -65.20 -2.03 19.20
N SER A 5 -64.69 -3.23 19.47
CA SER A 5 -63.39 -3.66 19.98
C SER A 5 -62.18 -3.10 19.23
N LEU A 6 -61.08 -2.86 19.96
CA LEU A 6 -59.73 -2.91 19.42
C LEU A 6 -58.82 -3.62 20.44
N LEU A 7 -58.48 -4.89 20.15
CA LEU A 7 -57.28 -5.51 20.68
C LEU A 7 -56.09 -4.81 20.02
N ALA A 8 -55.28 -4.10 20.81
CA ALA A 8 -54.00 -3.59 20.36
C ALA A 8 -53.01 -4.77 20.26
N LEU A 9 -52.72 -5.18 19.03
CA LEU A 9 -51.64 -6.10 18.71
C LEU A 9 -50.31 -5.37 18.96
N PRO A 10 -49.43 -5.81 19.88
CA PRO A 10 -48.07 -5.30 19.90
C PRO A 10 -47.36 -5.90 18.69
N LEU A 11 -47.28 -5.16 17.59
CA LEU A 11 -46.26 -5.42 16.58
C LEU A 11 -44.91 -5.25 17.26
N MET A 12 -44.32 -6.35 17.72
CA MET A 12 -42.88 -6.42 17.94
C MET A 12 -42.21 -6.28 16.58
N LEU A 13 -41.91 -5.04 16.21
CA LEU A 13 -40.92 -4.74 15.20
C LEU A 13 -39.57 -5.19 15.80
N ALA A 14 -39.20 -6.44 15.53
CA ALA A 14 -37.83 -6.90 15.68
C ALA A 14 -36.99 -6.16 14.62
N ALA A 15 -36.64 -4.91 14.91
CA ALA A 15 -35.60 -4.19 14.20
C ALA A 15 -34.26 -4.80 14.60
N CYS A 16 -33.93 -5.96 14.03
CA CYS A 16 -32.55 -6.41 13.90
C CYS A 16 -31.87 -5.58 12.81
N THR A 17 -31.79 -4.26 12.99
CA THR A 17 -30.97 -3.41 12.15
C THR A 17 -29.56 -3.46 12.73
N ASN A 18 -28.77 -4.45 12.31
CA ASN A 18 -27.31 -4.27 12.22
C ASN A 18 -27.05 -3.21 11.14
N THR A 19 -27.42 -1.96 11.40
CA THR A 19 -27.00 -0.78 10.65
C THR A 19 -25.62 -0.37 11.12
N ALA A 20 -24.68 -1.32 11.12
CA ALA A 20 -23.29 -0.93 10.98
C ALA A 20 -23.21 -0.31 9.58
N THR A 21 -23.12 1.01 9.52
CA THR A 21 -22.77 1.72 8.29
C THR A 21 -21.59 0.97 7.66
N PRO A 22 -21.64 0.54 6.40
CA PRO A 22 -20.52 -0.14 5.77
C PRO A 22 -19.25 0.71 5.94
N GLN A 23 -18.25 0.14 6.61
CA GLN A 23 -16.95 0.78 6.87
C GLN A 23 -15.90 0.15 5.97
N ILE A 24 -14.79 0.87 5.80
CA ILE A 24 -13.61 0.34 5.13
C ILE A 24 -12.89 -0.55 6.14
N GLY A 25 -12.94 -1.86 5.94
CA GLY A 25 -12.12 -2.83 6.66
C GLY A 25 -10.98 -3.32 5.78
N MET A 26 -9.98 -2.47 5.53
CA MET A 26 -8.85 -2.84 4.67
C MET A 26 -7.51 -2.58 5.34
N THR A 27 -6.57 -3.52 5.18
CA THR A 27 -5.21 -3.40 5.69
C THR A 27 -4.22 -3.46 4.51
N PRO A 28 -3.49 -2.37 4.22
CA PRO A 28 -2.48 -2.37 3.17
C PRO A 28 -1.19 -3.06 3.63
N SER A 29 -0.42 -3.54 2.66
CA SER A 29 0.92 -4.10 2.84
C SER A 29 1.76 -3.79 1.61
N ILE A 30 3.05 -3.55 1.83
CA ILE A 30 4.03 -3.21 0.80
C ILE A 30 5.22 -4.14 0.97
N ASN A 31 5.57 -4.87 -0.08
CA ASN A 31 6.63 -5.87 -0.05
C ASN A 31 7.45 -5.86 -1.33
N GLY A 32 8.73 -6.25 -1.24
CA GLY A 32 9.60 -6.46 -2.40
C GLY A 32 10.23 -5.18 -2.98
N ALA A 33 10.30 -4.10 -2.21
CA ALA A 33 11.13 -2.96 -2.56
C ALA A 33 12.61 -3.33 -2.41
N ASP A 34 13.39 -3.16 -3.48
CA ASP A 34 14.83 -3.46 -3.48
C ASP A 34 15.61 -2.38 -4.24
N ILE A 35 16.80 -2.05 -3.72
CA ILE A 35 17.80 -1.21 -4.35
C ILE A 35 19.11 -2.00 -4.34
N THR A 36 19.68 -2.24 -5.52
CA THR A 36 21.01 -2.81 -5.66
C THR A 36 21.99 -1.72 -6.09
N VAL A 37 23.09 -1.58 -5.35
CA VAL A 37 24.21 -0.68 -5.64
C VAL A 37 25.45 -1.53 -5.94
N ASP A 38 25.87 -1.57 -7.19
CA ASP A 38 27.13 -2.20 -7.57
C ASP A 38 28.21 -1.13 -7.72
N VAL A 39 29.34 -1.29 -7.03
CA VAL A 39 30.53 -0.44 -7.17
C VAL A 39 31.67 -1.29 -7.72
N THR A 40 32.34 -0.79 -8.76
CA THR A 40 33.52 -1.42 -9.32
C THR A 40 34.73 -0.52 -9.05
N VAL A 41 35.76 -1.09 -8.41
CA VAL A 41 36.99 -0.37 -8.06
C VAL A 41 38.15 -0.91 -8.88
N THR A 42 38.83 -0.03 -9.62
CA THR A 42 40.08 -0.37 -10.31
C THR A 42 41.26 0.02 -9.46
N TYR A 43 42.27 -0.84 -9.36
CA TYR A 43 43.50 -0.58 -8.61
C TYR A 43 44.69 -0.47 -9.56
N ASP A 44 45.70 0.31 -9.18
CA ASP A 44 47.01 0.25 -9.83
C ASP A 44 47.85 -0.94 -9.32
N ASP A 45 49.04 -1.11 -9.89
CA ASP A 45 49.99 -2.16 -9.51
C ASP A 45 50.47 -2.07 -8.05
N SER A 46 50.25 -0.93 -7.38
CA SER A 46 50.57 -0.72 -5.96
C SER A 46 49.41 -1.09 -5.01
N GLY A 47 48.24 -1.45 -5.56
CA GLY A 47 47.02 -1.70 -4.79
C GLY A 47 46.28 -0.43 -4.40
N THR A 48 46.57 0.70 -5.04
CA THR A 48 45.87 1.98 -4.80
C THR A 48 44.67 2.10 -5.75
N PRO A 49 43.46 2.44 -5.25
CA PRO A 49 42.31 2.71 -6.12
C PRO A 49 42.60 3.84 -7.12
N THR A 50 42.42 3.58 -8.41
CA THR A 50 42.60 4.54 -9.51
C THR A 50 41.29 5.02 -10.11
N SER A 51 40.22 4.23 -10.01
CA SER A 51 38.88 4.65 -10.42
C SER A 51 37.81 3.89 -9.65
N ILE A 52 36.67 4.56 -9.46
CA ILE A 52 35.47 3.99 -8.86
C ILE A 52 34.32 4.28 -9.82
N SER A 53 33.58 3.24 -10.22
CA SER A 53 32.36 3.35 -11.03
C SER A 53 31.22 2.64 -10.34
N SER A 54 29.97 3.00 -10.65
CA SER A 54 28.83 2.42 -9.96
C SER A 54 27.57 2.32 -10.83
N LEU A 55 26.70 1.37 -10.47
CA LEU A 55 25.41 1.13 -11.10
C LEU A 55 24.35 0.90 -10.04
N THR A 56 23.17 1.50 -10.24
CA THR A 56 22.00 1.31 -9.38
C THR A 56 20.89 0.59 -10.12
N THR A 57 20.25 -0.37 -9.46
CA THR A 57 19.04 -1.05 -9.96
C THR A 57 17.96 -0.96 -8.89
N THR A 58 16.74 -0.57 -9.28
CA THR A 58 15.60 -0.42 -8.36
C THR A 58 14.47 -1.35 -8.75
N THR A 59 13.96 -2.11 -7.78
CA THR A 59 12.75 -2.93 -7.92
C THR A 59 11.60 -2.27 -7.18
N GLN A 60 10.52 -1.95 -7.90
CA GLN A 60 9.31 -1.37 -7.30
C GLN A 60 8.56 -2.43 -6.47
N PRO A 61 8.09 -2.09 -5.26
CA PRO A 61 7.35 -3.02 -4.43
C PRO A 61 5.97 -3.35 -5.00
N SER A 62 5.42 -4.47 -4.56
CA SER A 62 4.00 -4.80 -4.72
C SER A 62 3.19 -4.22 -3.57
N VAL A 63 2.03 -3.64 -3.89
CA VAL A 63 1.09 -3.07 -2.92
C VAL A 63 -0.17 -3.91 -2.89
N ASN A 64 -0.46 -4.50 -1.72
CA ASN A 64 -1.61 -5.39 -1.53
C ASN A 64 -2.53 -4.85 -0.43
N PHE A 65 -3.82 -4.93 -0.66
CA PHE A 65 -4.86 -4.63 0.32
C PHE A 65 -5.56 -5.92 0.73
N ASN A 66 -5.46 -6.27 2.01
CA ASN A 66 -6.29 -7.32 2.60
C ASN A 66 -7.63 -6.73 2.99
N VAL A 67 -8.69 -7.16 2.32
CA VAL A 67 -10.03 -6.60 2.43
C VAL A 67 -10.89 -7.54 3.25
N ALA A 68 -11.38 -7.07 4.39
CA ALA A 68 -12.26 -7.82 5.27
C ALA A 68 -13.64 -8.00 4.63
N PRO A 69 -14.36 -9.10 4.93
CA PRO A 69 -15.72 -9.30 4.46
C PRO A 69 -16.63 -8.11 4.82
N SER A 70 -17.58 -7.82 3.95
CA SER A 70 -18.53 -6.70 4.08
C SER A 70 -17.93 -5.29 4.06
N SER A 71 -16.66 -5.14 3.68
CA SER A 71 -16.06 -3.82 3.48
C SER A 71 -16.54 -3.17 2.18
N LEU A 72 -16.71 -1.84 2.18
CA LEU A 72 -16.84 -1.09 0.94
C LEU A 72 -15.54 -1.13 0.13
N GLY A 73 -15.64 -1.09 -1.20
CA GLY A 73 -14.48 -0.82 -2.05
C GLY A 73 -14.06 0.64 -1.97
N MET A 74 -12.92 0.96 -2.57
CA MET A 74 -12.42 2.32 -2.64
C MET A 74 -11.70 2.60 -3.95
N THR A 75 -11.66 3.87 -4.34
CA THR A 75 -10.80 4.39 -5.39
C THR A 75 -9.70 5.21 -4.73
N LEU A 76 -8.46 4.73 -4.85
CA LEU A 76 -7.26 5.49 -4.52
C LEU A 76 -7.08 6.62 -5.53
N THR A 77 -6.67 7.79 -5.05
CA THR A 77 -6.45 9.00 -5.87
C THR A 77 -5.03 9.54 -5.78
N GLY A 78 -4.27 9.11 -4.78
CA GLY A 78 -2.87 9.43 -4.65
C GLY A 78 -2.23 8.70 -3.49
N TYR A 79 -0.92 8.92 -3.37
CA TYR A 79 -0.13 8.47 -2.25
C TYR A 79 0.96 9.48 -1.92
N GLU A 80 1.37 9.48 -0.66
CA GLU A 80 2.57 10.14 -0.16
C GLU A 80 3.55 9.06 0.30
N VAL A 81 4.82 9.21 -0.03
CA VAL A 81 5.93 8.37 0.43
C VAL A 81 6.88 9.22 1.26
N LYS A 82 7.37 8.65 2.35
CA LYS A 82 8.55 9.13 3.09
C LYS A 82 9.50 7.97 3.31
N VAL A 83 10.69 8.05 2.72
CA VAL A 83 11.78 7.10 2.96
C VAL A 83 12.57 7.55 4.18
N VAL A 84 12.87 6.61 5.07
CA VAL A 84 13.61 6.85 6.30
C VAL A 84 14.74 5.85 6.48
N ASP A 85 15.78 6.28 7.19
CA ASP A 85 16.89 5.44 7.60
C ASP A 85 16.56 4.62 8.88
N SER A 86 17.57 3.90 9.39
CA SER A 86 17.45 3.11 10.61
C SER A 86 17.14 3.92 11.88
N ALA A 87 17.45 5.22 11.90
CA ALA A 87 17.13 6.13 12.98
C ALA A 87 15.71 6.74 12.84
N GLY A 88 15.01 6.46 11.74
CA GLY A 88 13.72 7.06 11.42
C GLY A 88 13.84 8.49 10.85
N THR A 89 15.06 8.92 10.50
CA THR A 89 15.31 10.21 9.87
C THR A 89 15.02 10.10 8.38
N GLN A 90 14.53 11.18 7.77
CA GLN A 90 14.28 11.22 6.34
C GLN A 90 15.58 10.99 5.56
N PHE A 91 15.56 10.02 4.66
CA PHE A 91 16.66 9.69 3.78
C PHE A 91 16.59 10.51 2.48
N ALA A 92 17.71 10.83 1.82
CA ALA A 92 17.75 11.59 0.55
C ALA A 92 17.12 13.00 0.61
N GLY A 93 17.22 13.69 1.76
CA GLY A 93 16.77 15.07 1.91
C GLY A 93 15.33 15.28 1.42
N THR A 94 15.06 16.37 0.69
CA THR A 94 13.72 16.67 0.16
C THR A 94 13.19 15.65 -0.85
N GLU A 95 14.07 14.89 -1.50
CA GLU A 95 13.68 13.87 -2.50
C GLU A 95 13.24 12.56 -1.83
N GLY A 96 13.56 12.39 -0.55
CA GLY A 96 13.06 11.34 0.34
C GLY A 96 11.57 11.36 0.65
N GLN A 97 10.90 12.48 0.36
CA GLN A 97 9.48 12.65 0.64
C GLN A 97 8.76 13.25 -0.57
N TYR A 98 7.75 12.55 -1.08
CA TYR A 98 7.02 12.98 -2.26
C TYR A 98 5.59 12.48 -2.25
N ALA A 99 4.73 13.22 -2.93
CA ALA A 99 3.35 12.82 -3.20
C ALA A 99 3.14 12.69 -4.72
N ARG A 100 2.35 11.69 -5.13
CA ARG A 100 1.98 11.48 -6.53
C ARG A 100 0.50 11.19 -6.64
N ALA A 101 -0.12 11.75 -7.68
CA ALA A 101 -1.46 11.37 -8.08
C ALA A 101 -1.43 9.98 -8.72
N PHE A 102 -2.43 9.17 -8.40
CA PHE A 102 -2.55 7.81 -8.91
C PHE A 102 -4.00 7.35 -8.77
N SER A 103 -4.54 6.67 -9.78
CA SER A 103 -5.89 6.14 -9.72
C SER A 103 -5.88 4.62 -9.79
N ALA A 104 -6.39 3.97 -8.75
CA ALA A 104 -6.71 2.55 -8.80
C ALA A 104 -7.88 2.22 -7.88
N ARG A 105 -8.70 1.29 -8.35
CA ARG A 105 -9.80 0.75 -7.55
C ARG A 105 -9.34 -0.46 -6.75
N VAL A 106 -9.60 -0.44 -5.46
CA VAL A 106 -9.51 -1.59 -4.57
C VAL A 106 -10.91 -2.16 -4.39
N ALA A 107 -11.14 -3.37 -4.88
CA ALA A 107 -12.43 -4.04 -4.73
C ALA A 107 -12.79 -4.26 -3.25
N GLY A 108 -14.06 -4.10 -2.91
CA GLY A 108 -14.60 -4.29 -1.57
C GLY A 108 -14.71 -5.75 -1.14
N GLY A 109 -15.13 -5.92 0.11
CA GLY A 109 -15.27 -7.20 0.80
C GLY A 109 -16.54 -7.98 0.44
N TYR A 110 -16.98 -7.89 -0.82
CA TYR A 110 -18.16 -8.57 -1.31
C TYR A 110 -17.83 -9.36 -2.57
N ALA A 111 -18.46 -10.50 -2.76
CA ALA A 111 -18.53 -11.23 -4.02
C ALA A 111 -19.97 -11.14 -4.58
N CYS A 112 -20.12 -11.42 -5.86
CA CYS A 112 -21.40 -11.26 -6.54
C CYS A 112 -22.07 -12.61 -6.80
N LYS A 113 -23.29 -12.78 -6.29
CA LYS A 113 -24.10 -13.97 -6.50
C LYS A 113 -24.90 -13.84 -7.80
N ASN A 114 -24.94 -14.90 -8.59
CA ASN A 114 -25.80 -15.06 -9.75
C ASN A 114 -26.56 -16.39 -9.64
N GLY A 115 -27.84 -16.33 -9.29
CA GLY A 115 -28.63 -17.54 -8.98
C GLY A 115 -28.08 -18.24 -7.74
N THR A 116 -27.54 -19.45 -7.86
CA THR A 116 -26.86 -20.16 -6.77
C THR A 116 -25.33 -20.05 -6.83
N ALA A 117 -24.77 -19.58 -7.94
CA ALA A 117 -23.33 -19.43 -8.12
C ALA A 117 -22.81 -18.12 -7.52
N VAL A 118 -21.55 -18.11 -7.09
CA VAL A 118 -20.85 -16.92 -6.58
C VAL A 118 -19.65 -16.64 -7.48
N ASP A 119 -19.61 -15.43 -8.03
CA ASP A 119 -18.47 -14.88 -8.74
C ASP A 119 -17.60 -14.08 -7.77
N TYR A 120 -16.42 -14.62 -7.49
CA TYR A 120 -15.43 -14.03 -6.59
C TYR A 120 -14.55 -12.97 -7.27
N ALA A 121 -14.57 -12.88 -8.61
CA ALA A 121 -13.73 -11.95 -9.35
C ALA A 121 -14.20 -10.49 -9.23
N THR A 122 -15.47 -10.27 -8.93
CA THR A 122 -16.06 -8.92 -8.83
C THR A 122 -16.81 -8.70 -7.52
N ASP A 123 -16.91 -7.43 -7.13
CA ASP A 123 -17.72 -6.92 -6.03
C ASP A 123 -18.82 -5.95 -6.53
N GLN A 124 -18.94 -5.79 -7.85
CA GLN A 124 -19.85 -4.90 -8.54
C GLN A 124 -21.14 -5.63 -8.95
N CYS A 125 -22.14 -5.57 -8.09
CA CYS A 125 -23.49 -6.08 -8.33
C CYS A 125 -24.49 -5.36 -7.42
N ASP A 126 -25.77 -5.56 -7.72
CA ASP A 126 -26.87 -5.09 -6.87
C ASP A 126 -26.69 -5.57 -5.43
N PHE A 127 -27.06 -4.72 -4.47
CA PHE A 127 -26.92 -5.01 -3.05
C PHE A 127 -27.57 -6.34 -2.65
N ALA A 128 -28.71 -6.69 -3.25
CA ALA A 128 -29.40 -7.96 -3.01
C ALA A 128 -28.58 -9.21 -3.39
N ASN A 129 -27.60 -9.05 -4.27
CA ASN A 129 -26.73 -10.11 -4.79
C ASN A 129 -25.33 -10.10 -4.13
N LYS A 130 -25.04 -9.17 -3.22
CA LYS A 130 -23.76 -9.11 -2.53
C LYS A 130 -23.68 -10.16 -1.43
N VAL A 131 -22.59 -10.92 -1.44
CA VAL A 131 -22.25 -11.90 -0.40
C VAL A 131 -20.93 -11.47 0.26
N PRO A 132 -20.82 -11.41 1.59
CA PRO A 132 -19.55 -11.08 2.26
C PRO A 132 -18.42 -12.02 1.83
N TYR A 133 -17.27 -11.45 1.47
CA TYR A 133 -16.11 -12.21 1.01
C TYR A 133 -14.81 -11.48 1.34
N ALA A 134 -13.87 -12.17 1.99
CA ALA A 134 -12.53 -11.64 2.21
C ALA A 134 -11.69 -11.82 0.93
N ARG A 135 -10.88 -10.83 0.58
CA ARG A 135 -9.99 -10.90 -0.60
C ARG A 135 -8.70 -10.15 -0.37
N THR A 136 -7.67 -10.52 -1.12
CA THR A 136 -6.46 -9.70 -1.28
C THR A 136 -6.50 -9.06 -2.65
N VAL A 137 -6.36 -7.74 -2.70
CA VAL A 137 -6.34 -6.97 -3.94
C VAL A 137 -4.96 -6.38 -4.11
N GLN A 138 -4.26 -6.82 -5.14
CA GLN A 138 -3.04 -6.17 -5.59
C GLN A 138 -3.44 -4.97 -6.46
N VAL A 139 -3.09 -3.77 -6.03
CA VAL A 139 -3.10 -2.63 -6.94
C VAL A 139 -1.81 -2.71 -7.76
N GLY A 140 -1.87 -2.37 -9.06
CA GLY A 140 -0.79 -2.61 -10.03
C GLY A 140 0.57 -2.02 -9.66
N GLN A 141 1.54 -2.00 -10.58
CA GLN A 141 2.85 -1.42 -10.27
C GLN A 141 2.73 0.09 -9.96
N ILE A 142 2.86 0.44 -8.69
CA ILE A 142 2.90 1.81 -8.21
C ILE A 142 4.38 2.20 -8.06
N PRO A 143 4.85 3.31 -8.67
CA PRO A 143 6.22 3.76 -8.52
C PRO A 143 6.42 4.39 -7.13
N LEU A 144 6.60 3.53 -6.12
CA LEU A 144 6.81 3.92 -4.72
C LEU A 144 8.27 4.24 -4.40
N LEU A 145 9.22 3.88 -5.26
CA LEU A 145 10.63 4.31 -5.18
C LEU A 145 10.96 5.23 -6.36
N VAL A 146 11.72 6.29 -6.09
CA VAL A 146 12.25 7.21 -7.11
C VAL A 146 13.76 7.08 -7.21
N ASP A 147 14.32 7.42 -8.37
CA ASP A 147 15.74 7.21 -8.69
C ASP A 147 16.67 7.91 -7.68
N ALA A 148 16.31 9.11 -7.23
CA ALA A 148 17.03 9.85 -6.20
C ALA A 148 17.33 9.04 -4.92
N ILE A 149 16.44 8.13 -4.51
CA ILE A 149 16.67 7.27 -3.34
C ILE A 149 17.83 6.30 -3.62
N SER A 150 17.87 5.73 -4.82
CA SER A 150 18.95 4.83 -5.21
C SER A 150 20.28 5.56 -5.44
N GLU A 151 20.23 6.80 -5.95
CA GLU A 151 21.40 7.64 -6.12
C GLU A 151 22.02 8.05 -4.78
N GLU A 152 21.21 8.46 -3.81
CA GLU A 152 21.70 8.77 -2.46
C GLU A 152 22.29 7.53 -1.78
N ALA A 153 21.65 6.36 -1.92
CA ALA A 153 22.17 5.11 -1.36
C ALA A 153 23.53 4.74 -1.98
N ARG A 154 23.68 4.96 -3.29
CA ARG A 154 24.95 4.79 -4.01
C ARG A 154 26.01 5.75 -3.49
N ASP A 155 25.69 7.03 -3.39
CA ASP A 155 26.66 8.06 -2.99
C ASP A 155 27.14 7.82 -1.55
N MET A 156 26.24 7.41 -0.65
CA MET A 156 26.59 6.98 0.69
C MET A 156 27.56 5.80 0.69
N TYR A 157 27.25 4.74 -0.07
CA TYR A 157 28.10 3.54 -0.13
C TYR A 157 29.49 3.84 -0.73
N VAL A 158 29.55 4.62 -1.82
CA VAL A 158 30.82 5.05 -2.44
C VAL A 158 31.64 5.93 -1.49
N SER A 159 31.00 6.86 -0.77
CA SER A 159 31.69 7.77 0.16
C SER A 159 32.24 7.07 1.40
N ALA A 160 31.61 5.96 1.80
CA ALA A 160 32.03 5.13 2.93
C ALA A 160 33.08 4.08 2.54
N PHE A 161 33.52 4.02 1.27
CA PHE A 161 34.52 3.04 0.85
C PHE A 161 35.87 3.27 1.58
N PRO A 162 36.52 2.21 2.12
CA PRO A 162 36.24 0.78 1.99
C PRO A 162 35.43 0.16 3.14
N ASP A 163 34.83 0.95 4.04
CA ASP A 163 34.15 0.45 5.24
C ASP A 163 32.78 -0.23 4.94
N GLU A 164 32.37 -0.25 3.67
CA GLU A 164 31.23 -1.00 3.08
C GLU A 164 29.91 -0.95 3.88
N MET A 165 29.41 0.25 4.22
CA MET A 165 28.13 0.39 4.90
C MET A 165 26.96 0.64 3.93
N CYS A 166 26.11 -0.37 3.72
CA CYS A 166 24.82 -0.17 3.08
C CYS A 166 23.80 0.49 4.01
N PRO A 167 23.01 1.47 3.53
CA PRO A 167 21.94 2.03 4.33
C PRO A 167 20.84 1.00 4.58
N THR A 168 20.30 0.97 5.80
CA THR A 168 19.06 0.25 6.10
C THR A 168 17.89 1.21 5.93
N LEU A 169 17.03 0.94 4.95
CA LEU A 169 15.96 1.85 4.57
C LEU A 169 14.56 1.28 4.84
N ARG A 170 13.64 2.18 5.17
CA ARG A 170 12.22 1.90 5.33
C ARG A 170 11.40 2.95 4.59
N MET A 171 10.21 2.62 4.14
CA MET A 171 9.25 3.60 3.63
C MET A 171 7.98 3.63 4.48
N ASN A 172 7.47 4.84 4.66
CA ASN A 172 6.12 5.11 5.13
C ASN A 172 5.30 5.56 3.93
N VAL A 173 4.14 4.95 3.71
CA VAL A 173 3.28 5.27 2.57
C VAL A 173 1.87 5.54 3.05
N THR A 174 1.33 6.70 2.70
CA THR A 174 -0.03 7.11 3.05
C THR A 174 -0.86 7.21 1.78
N PHE A 175 -1.91 6.40 1.68
CA PHE A 175 -2.84 6.40 0.56
C PHE A 175 -4.07 7.27 0.85
N THR A 176 -4.53 7.99 -0.17
CA THR A 176 -5.71 8.86 -0.10
C THR A 176 -6.71 8.50 -1.21
N GLY A 177 -8.00 8.76 -0.97
CA GLY A 177 -9.04 8.40 -1.94
C GLY A 177 -10.46 8.56 -1.42
N TYR A 178 -11.37 7.89 -2.11
CA TYR A 178 -12.81 7.87 -1.82
C TYR A 178 -13.31 6.43 -1.75
N ASP A 179 -14.28 6.15 -0.89
CA ASP A 179 -14.98 4.86 -0.93
C ASP A 179 -15.99 4.79 -2.10
N ASP A 180 -16.57 3.61 -2.33
CA ASP A 180 -17.59 3.41 -3.37
C ASP A 180 -18.86 4.26 -3.17
N LEU A 181 -19.05 4.88 -1.99
CA LEU A 181 -20.14 5.84 -1.72
C LEU A 181 -19.70 7.30 -1.95
N ASN A 182 -18.53 7.50 -2.56
CA ASN A 182 -17.91 8.78 -2.85
C ASN A 182 -17.61 9.64 -1.61
N ARG A 183 -17.35 8.99 -0.47
CA ARG A 183 -16.91 9.65 0.77
C ARG A 183 -15.39 9.62 0.84
N VAL A 184 -14.77 10.74 1.21
CA VAL A 184 -13.33 10.80 1.46
C VAL A 184 -12.97 9.78 2.54
N ILE A 185 -11.99 8.94 2.25
CA ILE A 185 -11.52 7.94 3.21
C ILE A 185 -10.56 8.60 4.21
N THR A 186 -10.55 8.11 5.44
CA THR A 186 -9.42 8.37 6.34
C THR A 186 -8.15 7.81 5.67
N PRO A 187 -7.06 8.59 5.56
CA PRO A 187 -5.85 8.12 4.92
C PRO A 187 -5.35 6.82 5.53
N ILE A 188 -4.97 5.87 4.67
CA ILE A 188 -4.54 4.55 5.09
C ILE A 188 -3.03 4.49 4.98
N THR A 189 -2.35 4.18 6.08
CA THR A 189 -0.89 4.27 6.16
C THR A 189 -0.25 2.90 6.37
N VAL A 190 0.80 2.63 5.60
CA VAL A 190 1.77 1.56 5.85
C VAL A 190 3.00 2.22 6.45
N THR A 191 3.39 1.79 7.65
CA THR A 191 4.58 2.31 8.32
C THR A 191 5.71 1.29 8.31
N ASN A 192 6.94 1.76 8.14
CA ASN A 192 8.16 0.96 8.21
C ASN A 192 8.20 -0.23 7.24
N ALA A 193 7.63 -0.09 6.03
CA ALA A 193 7.78 -1.10 4.99
C ALA A 193 9.27 -1.21 4.59
N PRO A 194 9.85 -2.42 4.55
CA PRO A 194 11.28 -2.60 4.25
C PRO A 194 11.60 -2.18 2.83
N ILE A 195 12.72 -1.47 2.66
CA ILE A 195 13.44 -1.37 1.40
C ILE A 195 14.73 -2.14 1.60
N GLN A 196 14.88 -3.25 0.89
CA GLN A 196 16.13 -3.99 0.90
C GLN A 196 17.17 -3.19 0.12
N VAL A 197 18.35 -2.98 0.71
CA VAL A 197 19.48 -2.36 0.02
C VAL A 197 20.62 -3.36 0.01
N THR A 198 21.05 -3.74 -1.20
CA THR A 198 22.17 -4.65 -1.43
C THR A 198 23.30 -3.86 -2.07
N CYS A 199 24.45 -3.76 -1.42
CA CYS A 199 25.63 -3.14 -2.02
C CYS A 199 26.73 -4.16 -2.22
N ASN A 200 27.32 -4.13 -3.41
CA ASN A 200 28.38 -5.05 -3.80
C ASN A 200 29.59 -4.24 -4.26
N THR A 201 30.77 -4.60 -3.77
CA THR A 201 32.05 -4.14 -4.33
C THR A 201 32.62 -5.24 -5.24
N LYS A 202 33.04 -4.86 -6.45
CA LYS A 202 33.62 -5.74 -7.47
C LYS A 202 34.99 -5.25 -7.92
#